data_AF-S4NYN4-F1
#
_entry.id   AF-S4NYN4-F1
#
_cell.length_a   1.000
_cell.length_b   1.000
_cell.length_c   1.000
_cell.angle_alpha   90.00
_cell.angle_beta   90.00
_cell.angle_gamma   90.00
#
_symmetry.space_group_name_H-M   'P 1'
#
loop_
_entity.id
_entity.type
_entity.pdbx_description
1 polymer ?
#
loop_
_entity_poly.entity_id
_entity_poly.type
_entity_poly.pdbx_seq_one_letter_code
_entity_poly.pdbx_strand_id
1 'polypeptide(L)'
;MEQARRSGRFDLGILDLGSAGESVRRVRCVRFLRRHATGQAPVELHTVHSERGLEWSVALEKLSAGGSAEEGFYVSRTPRNGKLTAVLCLAHTPARPERRDRLAKKERMFQIYKANTGLQLRLESLAEIEKKYRRAEPGDAEAAWRAQHAASLRTCAHAYWRATCR
;
A
#
# COMPACT_ATOMS: atom_id res chain seq x y z
N MET A 1 -35.26 -2.84 -5.92
CA MET A 1 -34.54 -2.59 -7.20
C MET A 1 -34.74 -1.17 -7.75
N GLU A 2 -35.87 -0.50 -7.50
CA GLU A 2 -36.14 0.86 -8.01
C GLU A 2 -35.27 1.96 -7.38
N GLN A 3 -34.89 1.83 -6.12
CA GLN A 3 -34.09 2.84 -5.41
C GLN A 3 -32.65 2.91 -5.96
N ALA A 4 -32.07 1.76 -6.32
CA ALA A 4 -30.80 1.70 -7.02
C ALA A 4 -30.91 2.30 -8.44
N ARG A 5 -32.09 2.23 -9.09
CA ARG A 5 -32.29 2.66 -10.50
C ARG A 5 -32.33 4.17 -10.59
N ARG A 6 -32.99 4.79 -9.60
CA ARG A 6 -32.99 6.25 -9.42
C ARG A 6 -31.61 6.82 -9.07
N SER A 7 -30.71 6.03 -8.48
CA SER A 7 -29.39 6.51 -8.02
C SER A 7 -28.27 6.43 -9.06
N GLY A 8 -28.51 5.84 -10.24
CA GLY A 8 -27.48 5.68 -11.29
C GLY A 8 -26.31 4.74 -10.95
N ARG A 9 -26.37 4.01 -9.82
CA ARG A 9 -25.29 3.15 -9.31
C ARG A 9 -25.33 1.72 -9.87
N PHE A 10 -25.72 1.52 -11.13
CA PHE A 10 -25.94 0.17 -11.64
C PHE A 10 -24.75 -0.51 -12.27
N ASP A 11 -23.72 0.22 -12.70
CA ASP A 11 -22.53 -0.40 -13.27
C ASP A 11 -21.32 0.41 -12.84
N LEU A 12 -20.63 -0.04 -11.80
CA LEU A 12 -19.29 0.48 -11.46
C LEU A 12 -18.21 -0.11 -12.39
N GLY A 13 -18.59 -0.78 -13.47
CA GLY A 13 -17.67 -1.46 -14.37
C GLY A 13 -17.00 -2.67 -13.72
N ILE A 14 -15.93 -3.14 -14.35
CA ILE A 14 -15.04 -4.18 -13.83
C ILE A 14 -14.08 -3.52 -12.84
N LEU A 15 -13.98 -4.06 -11.63
CA LEU A 15 -13.04 -3.62 -10.61
C LEU A 15 -11.91 -4.63 -10.48
N ASP A 16 -10.70 -4.24 -10.91
CA ASP A 16 -9.49 -5.04 -10.72
C ASP A 16 -8.97 -4.87 -9.28
N LEU A 17 -8.97 -5.98 -8.53
CA LEU A 17 -8.43 -6.02 -7.16
C LEU A 17 -7.03 -6.66 -7.18
N GLY A 18 -6.08 -6.07 -6.45
CA GLY A 18 -4.71 -6.63 -6.30
C GLY A 18 -3.68 -6.17 -7.34
N SER A 19 -4.08 -5.46 -8.39
CA SER A 19 -3.17 -4.88 -9.40
C SER A 19 -2.16 -3.86 -8.83
N ALA A 20 -2.51 -3.22 -7.71
CA ALA A 20 -1.68 -2.25 -7.01
C ALA A 20 -0.86 -2.84 -5.84
N GLY A 21 -0.72 -4.17 -5.77
CA GLY A 21 0.01 -4.85 -4.69
C GLY A 21 -0.79 -4.99 -3.39
N GLU A 22 -2.12 -4.91 -3.48
CA GLU A 22 -3.02 -5.16 -2.36
C GLU A 22 -3.14 -6.67 -2.10
N SER A 23 -3.16 -7.07 -0.84
CA SER A 23 -3.50 -8.43 -0.43
C SER A 23 -5.01 -8.59 -0.48
N VAL A 24 -5.51 -9.38 -1.43
CA VAL A 24 -6.95 -9.60 -1.63
C VAL A 24 -7.32 -11.00 -1.20
N ARG A 25 -8.24 -11.12 -0.24
CA ARG A 25 -8.79 -12.40 0.20
C ARG A 25 -10.29 -12.44 0.05
N ARG A 26 -10.82 -13.55 -0.48
CA ARG A 26 -12.26 -13.79 -0.50
C ARG A 26 -12.70 -14.28 0.87
N VAL A 27 -13.63 -13.54 1.49
CA VAL A 27 -14.16 -13.82 2.83
C VAL A 27 -15.42 -14.65 2.75
N ARG A 28 -16.26 -14.39 1.75
CA ARG A 28 -17.55 -15.07 1.58
C ARG A 28 -17.89 -15.18 0.11
N CYS A 29 -18.54 -16.27 -0.25
CA CYS A 29 -19.24 -16.42 -1.53
C CYS A 29 -20.67 -16.87 -1.22
N VAL A 30 -21.66 -16.18 -1.80
CA VAL A 30 -23.06 -16.61 -1.74
C VAL A 30 -23.55 -16.82 -3.16
N ARG A 31 -24.01 -18.03 -3.47
CA ARG A 31 -24.53 -18.39 -4.79
C ARG A 31 -26.05 -18.37 -4.78
N PHE A 32 -26.62 -17.69 -5.76
CA PHE A 32 -28.04 -17.57 -6.01
C PHE A 32 -28.35 -18.23 -7.35
N LEU A 33 -29.40 -19.05 -7.42
CA LEU A 33 -29.87 -19.58 -8.69
C LEU A 33 -31.07 -18.75 -9.16
N ARG A 34 -30.94 -18.05 -10.28
CA ARG A 34 -32.00 -17.20 -10.83
C ARG A 34 -32.60 -17.83 -12.08
N ARG A 35 -33.92 -18.05 -12.05
CA ARG A 35 -34.72 -18.39 -13.22
C ARG A 35 -34.94 -17.13 -14.07
N HIS A 36 -34.67 -17.24 -15.36
CA HIS A 36 -34.94 -16.23 -16.37
C HIS A 36 -35.61 -16.88 -17.58
N ALA A 37 -36.08 -16.08 -18.54
CA ALA A 37 -36.94 -16.56 -19.63
C ALA A 37 -36.33 -17.73 -20.44
N THR A 38 -35.00 -17.82 -20.53
CA THR A 38 -34.29 -18.84 -21.31
C THR A 38 -33.63 -19.94 -20.46
N GLY A 39 -33.78 -19.94 -19.13
CA GLY A 39 -33.21 -20.99 -18.30
C GLY A 39 -32.89 -20.59 -16.85
N GLN A 40 -31.93 -21.29 -16.25
CA GLN A 40 -31.43 -21.03 -14.91
C GLN A 40 -29.97 -20.60 -14.99
N ALA A 41 -29.65 -19.43 -14.41
CA ALA A 41 -28.28 -18.93 -14.33
C ALA A 41 -27.86 -18.77 -12.86
N PRO A 42 -26.68 -19.29 -12.47
CA PRO A 42 -26.11 -18.99 -11.17
C PRO A 42 -25.55 -17.56 -11.14
N VAL A 43 -25.81 -16.84 -10.06
CA VAL A 43 -25.25 -15.53 -9.75
C VAL A 43 -24.53 -15.66 -8.41
N GLU A 44 -23.28 -15.23 -8.34
CA GLU A 44 -22.48 -15.28 -7.12
C GLU A 44 -22.19 -13.89 -6.59
N LEU A 45 -22.38 -13.72 -5.28
CA LEU A 45 -21.96 -12.54 -4.54
C LEU A 45 -20.69 -12.88 -3.75
N HIS A 46 -19.56 -12.33 -4.18
CA HIS A 46 -18.27 -12.47 -3.49
C HIS A 46 -18.05 -11.28 -2.56
N THR A 47 -17.81 -11.54 -1.28
CA THR A 47 -17.28 -10.55 -0.32
C THR A 47 -15.78 -10.72 -0.24
N VAL A 48 -15.04 -9.66 -0.53
CA VAL A 48 -13.58 -9.63 -0.50
C VAL A 48 -13.08 -8.65 0.55
N HIS A 49 -11.99 -8.99 1.22
CA HIS A 49 -11.18 -8.03 1.96
C HIS A 49 -9.95 -7.71 1.11
N SER A 50 -9.72 -6.42 0.85
CA SER A 50 -8.48 -5.92 0.25
C SER A 50 -7.71 -5.14 1.31
N GLU A 51 -6.49 -5.58 1.57
CA GLU A 51 -5.56 -4.98 2.54
C GLU A 51 -4.40 -4.37 1.77
N ARG A 52 -4.15 -3.07 1.99
CA ARG A 52 -3.08 -2.33 1.32
C ARG A 52 -1.77 -2.28 2.11
N GLY A 53 -1.73 -2.79 3.34
CA GLY A 53 -0.54 -2.71 4.18
C GLY A 53 0.59 -3.61 3.69
N LEU A 54 1.81 -3.33 4.14
CA LEU A 54 2.95 -4.22 3.96
C LEU A 54 3.44 -4.68 5.34
N GLU A 55 3.39 -5.98 5.58
CA GLU A 55 3.83 -6.58 6.84
C GLU A 55 5.35 -6.47 7.00
N TRP A 56 5.84 -6.49 8.24
CA TRP A 56 7.26 -6.28 8.52
C TRP A 56 8.14 -7.37 7.90
N SER A 57 7.71 -8.63 7.97
CA SER A 57 8.43 -9.76 7.36
C SER A 57 8.62 -9.54 5.85
N VAL A 58 7.56 -9.19 5.14
CA VAL A 58 7.58 -8.94 3.69
C VAL A 58 8.41 -7.70 3.35
N ALA A 59 8.42 -6.68 4.22
CA ALA A 59 9.28 -5.51 4.05
C ALA A 59 10.78 -5.88 4.17
N LEU A 60 11.14 -6.76 5.10
CA LEU A 60 12.50 -7.28 5.24
C LEU A 60 12.92 -8.12 4.04
N GLU A 61 12.04 -9.00 3.54
CA GLU A 61 12.31 -9.77 2.33
C GLU A 61 12.60 -8.85 1.14
N LYS A 62 11.79 -7.79 0.96
CA LYS A 62 12.01 -6.79 -0.09
C LYS A 62 13.32 -6.02 0.09
N LEU A 63 13.70 -5.70 1.32
CA LEU A 63 15.00 -5.09 1.59
C LEU A 63 16.15 -6.04 1.27
N SER A 64 16.03 -7.33 1.60
CA SER A 64 17.05 -8.33 1.32
C SER A 64 17.23 -8.63 -0.17
N ALA A 65 16.16 -8.47 -0.96
CA ALA A 65 16.20 -8.53 -2.42
C ALA A 65 16.80 -7.24 -3.04
N GLY A 66 16.84 -6.14 -2.27
CA GLY A 66 17.56 -4.92 -2.62
C GLY A 66 19.08 -5.10 -2.47
N GLY A 67 19.85 -4.17 -3.03
CA GLY A 67 21.31 -4.23 -3.03
C GLY A 67 22.02 -2.88 -3.14
N SER A 68 21.31 -1.75 -3.07
CA SER A 68 21.95 -0.43 -3.09
C SER A 68 22.18 0.10 -1.68
N ALA A 69 23.34 0.72 -1.44
CA ALA A 69 23.75 1.23 -0.13
C ALA A 69 22.80 2.29 0.49
N GLU A 70 21.96 2.90 -0.34
CA GLU A 70 20.96 3.91 0.05
C GLU A 70 19.57 3.31 0.33
N GLU A 71 19.39 2.03 0.03
CA GLU A 71 18.16 1.30 0.35
C GLU A 71 18.13 0.96 1.83
N GLY A 72 16.93 0.99 2.41
CA GLY A 72 16.77 0.74 3.84
C GLY A 72 15.52 1.36 4.41
N PHE A 73 15.43 1.26 5.74
CA PHE A 73 14.35 1.88 6.49
C PHE A 73 14.68 3.33 6.83
N TYR A 74 13.64 4.15 6.76
CA TYR A 74 13.68 5.56 7.03
C TYR A 74 12.55 5.91 7.99
N VAL A 75 12.86 6.66 9.04
CA VAL A 75 11.90 7.08 10.06
C VAL A 75 11.70 8.59 9.99
N SER A 76 10.47 9.07 10.13
CA SER A 76 10.15 10.49 10.03
C SER A 76 10.95 11.29 11.05
N ARG A 77 11.55 12.41 10.63
CA ARG A 77 12.29 13.31 11.53
C ARG A 77 11.37 13.97 12.55
N THR A 78 10.16 14.32 12.12
CA THR A 78 9.14 14.96 12.94
C THR A 78 8.06 13.95 13.34
N PRO A 79 7.86 13.71 14.64
CA PRO A 79 6.74 12.87 15.10
C PRO A 79 5.42 13.58 14.83
N ARG A 80 4.41 12.83 14.38
CA ARG A 80 3.05 13.34 14.19
C ARG A 80 2.17 12.76 15.30
N ASN A 81 1.67 13.62 16.18
CA ASN A 81 0.95 13.22 17.40
C ASN A 81 1.72 12.21 18.26
N GLY A 82 3.02 12.44 18.48
CA GLY A 82 3.88 11.57 19.28
C GLY A 82 4.25 10.23 18.61
N LYS A 83 3.78 9.97 17.38
CA LYS A 83 4.06 8.75 16.63
C LYS A 83 5.03 9.03 15.49
N LEU A 84 6.01 8.14 15.33
CA LEU A 84 6.95 8.17 14.22
C LEU A 84 6.38 7.37 13.02
N THR A 85 6.74 7.80 11.82
CA THR A 85 6.42 7.09 10.57
C THR A 85 7.65 6.33 10.10
N ALA A 86 7.55 5.02 9.96
CA ALA A 86 8.56 4.22 9.27
C ALA A 86 8.16 4.00 7.81
N VAL A 87 9.12 4.13 6.91
CA VAL A 87 8.99 3.86 5.48
C VAL A 87 10.20 3.07 5.00
N LEU A 88 10.01 2.20 4.01
CA LEU A 88 11.06 1.43 3.37
C LEU A 88 11.32 2.05 2.00
N CYS A 89 12.55 2.44 1.73
CA CYS A 89 12.93 3.05 0.46
C CYS A 89 13.80 2.07 -0.31
N LEU A 90 13.35 1.71 -1.52
CA LEU A 90 14.07 0.86 -2.46
C LEU A 90 14.39 1.67 -3.72
N ALA A 91 15.57 1.48 -4.31
CA ALA A 91 15.96 2.18 -5.51
C ALA A 91 15.07 1.74 -6.67
N HIS A 92 14.49 2.70 -7.39
CA HIS A 92 13.73 2.40 -8.57
C HIS A 92 14.69 2.05 -9.71
N THR A 93 14.67 0.79 -10.15
CA THR A 93 15.38 0.37 -11.35
C THR A 93 14.41 0.49 -12.53
N PRO A 94 14.58 1.46 -13.45
CA PRO A 94 13.71 1.55 -14.61
C PRO A 94 13.91 0.32 -15.50
N ALA A 95 12.83 -0.18 -16.08
CA ALA A 95 12.83 -1.37 -16.95
C ALA A 95 13.66 -1.21 -18.24
N ARG A 96 14.11 0.01 -18.57
CA ARG A 96 14.99 0.30 -19.70
C ARG A 96 16.37 0.74 -19.18
N PRO A 97 17.45 0.04 -19.55
CA PRO A 97 18.81 0.35 -19.11
C PRO A 97 19.38 1.51 -19.93
N GLU A 98 18.72 2.67 -19.93
CA GLU A 98 19.32 3.86 -20.54
C GLU A 98 20.19 4.57 -19.50
N ARG A 99 21.52 4.47 -19.72
CA ARG A 99 22.59 5.30 -19.14
C ARG A 99 22.78 5.14 -17.63
N ARG A 100 23.32 3.98 -17.25
CA ARG A 100 23.65 3.58 -15.87
C ARG A 100 24.71 4.44 -15.17
N ASP A 101 25.48 5.26 -15.88
CA ASP A 101 26.78 5.72 -15.35
C ASP A 101 26.89 7.14 -14.80
N ARG A 102 25.87 8.02 -14.86
CA ARG A 102 26.04 9.41 -14.36
C ARG A 102 24.81 10.10 -13.77
N LEU A 103 23.75 9.41 -13.35
CA LEU A 103 22.76 10.10 -12.53
C LEU A 103 23.38 10.42 -11.18
N ALA A 104 23.38 11.69 -10.79
CA ALA A 104 23.90 12.10 -9.49
C ALA A 104 23.20 11.32 -8.38
N LYS A 105 23.91 10.98 -7.30
CA LYS A 105 23.39 10.21 -6.16
C LYS A 105 22.05 10.79 -5.62
N LYS A 106 21.86 12.10 -5.73
CA LYS A 106 20.66 12.85 -5.33
C LYS A 106 19.49 12.79 -6.32
N GLU A 107 19.72 12.42 -7.57
CA GLU A 107 18.70 12.34 -8.64
C GLU A 107 18.15 10.92 -8.82
N ARG A 108 18.72 9.93 -8.12
CA ARG A 108 18.19 8.57 -8.12
C ARG A 108 16.79 8.58 -7.50
N MET A 109 15.85 7.99 -8.23
CA MET A 109 14.46 7.86 -7.83
C MET A 109 14.29 6.60 -6.96
N PHE A 110 13.48 6.70 -5.91
CA PHE A 110 13.20 5.62 -4.98
C PHE A 110 11.71 5.33 -4.92
N GLN A 111 11.38 4.04 -4.85
CA GLN A 111 10.07 3.54 -4.48
C GLN A 111 9.95 3.53 -2.96
N ILE A 112 8.87 4.12 -2.45
CA ILE A 112 8.60 4.17 -1.01
C ILE A 112 7.52 3.15 -0.69
N TYR A 113 7.79 2.28 0.28
CA TYR A 113 6.82 1.37 0.87
C TYR A 113 6.44 1.86 2.27
N LYS A 114 5.16 1.81 2.59
CA LYS A 114 4.61 2.17 3.90
C LYS A 114 3.89 1.00 4.53
N ALA A 115 3.95 0.91 5.85
CA ALA A 115 3.24 -0.10 6.62
C ALA A 115 1.73 -0.12 6.35
N ASN A 116 1.09 1.03 6.11
CA ASN A 116 -0.37 1.14 5.99
C ASN A 116 -0.92 1.12 4.56
N THR A 117 -0.13 1.50 3.56
CA THR A 117 -0.57 1.57 2.15
C THR A 117 0.29 0.75 1.19
N GLY A 118 1.36 0.11 1.67
CA GLY A 118 2.24 -0.68 0.82
C GLY A 118 3.01 0.24 -0.11
N LEU A 119 3.10 -0.13 -1.39
CA LEU A 119 3.84 0.64 -2.39
C LEU A 119 3.19 2.00 -2.64
N GLN A 120 3.96 3.06 -2.44
CA GLN A 120 3.60 4.40 -2.89
C GLN A 120 3.89 4.52 -4.38
N LEU A 121 2.83 4.71 -5.18
CA LEU A 121 2.91 4.94 -6.64
C LEU A 121 3.86 6.09 -7.00
N ARG A 122 3.92 7.12 -6.16
CA ARG A 122 4.80 8.26 -6.36
C ARG A 122 6.22 7.94 -5.94
N LEU A 123 7.11 7.91 -6.93
CA LEU A 123 8.56 7.88 -6.74
C LEU A 123 9.03 9.21 -6.14
N GLU A 124 9.99 9.16 -5.22
CA GLU A 124 10.63 10.35 -4.64
C GLU A 124 12.15 10.27 -4.80
N SER A 125 12.79 11.41 -4.93
CA SER A 125 14.25 11.48 -4.96
C SER A 125 14.85 11.28 -3.56
N LEU A 126 16.11 10.82 -3.48
CA LEU A 126 16.81 10.68 -2.19
C LEU A 126 16.79 11.99 -1.39
N ALA A 127 16.98 13.13 -2.06
CA ALA A 127 17.01 14.44 -1.41
C ALA A 127 15.66 14.81 -0.76
N GLU A 128 14.52 14.38 -1.31
CA GLU A 128 13.21 14.60 -0.70
C GLU A 128 12.95 13.66 0.47
N ILE A 129 13.44 12.42 0.37
CA ILE A 129 13.34 11.42 1.43
C ILE A 129 14.16 11.88 2.63
N GLU A 130 15.41 12.30 2.44
CA GLU A 130 16.30 12.77 3.52
C GLU A 130 15.81 14.05 4.21
N LYS A 131 15.02 14.89 3.51
CA LYS A 131 14.37 16.06 4.11
C LYS A 131 13.27 15.66 5.11
N LYS A 132 12.50 14.62 4.79
CA LYS A 132 11.32 14.20 5.58
C LYS A 132 11.65 13.13 6.61
N TYR A 133 12.59 12.26 6.28
CA TYR A 133 12.95 11.07 7.03
C TYR A 133 14.45 11.04 7.32
N ARG A 134 14.83 10.38 8.40
CA ARG A 134 16.20 10.00 8.72
C ARG A 134 16.36 8.51 8.44
N ARG A 135 17.51 8.10 7.92
CA ARG A 135 17.84 6.68 7.83
C ARG A 135 17.85 6.08 9.23
N ALA A 136 17.28 4.88 9.38
CA ALA A 136 17.21 4.17 10.64
C ALA A 136 17.59 2.70 10.43
N GLU A 137 18.17 2.10 11.46
CA GLU A 137 18.42 0.67 11.49
C GLU A 137 17.08 -0.10 11.51
N PRO A 138 17.03 -1.34 10.99
CA PRO A 138 15.82 -2.14 11.00
C PRO A 138 15.19 -2.29 12.39
N GLY A 139 16.00 -2.41 13.44
CA GLY A 139 15.51 -2.52 14.83
C GLY A 139 14.73 -1.29 15.30
N ASP A 140 15.20 -0.09 14.95
CA ASP A 140 14.51 1.17 15.32
C ASP A 140 13.23 1.38 14.49
N ALA A 141 13.25 0.94 13.23
CA ALA A 141 12.12 1.05 12.33
C ALA A 141 11.02 0.01 12.63
N GLU A 142 11.37 -1.18 13.14
CA GLU A 142 10.45 -2.29 13.37
C GLU A 142 9.29 -1.91 14.29
N ALA A 143 9.60 -1.31 15.44
CA ALA A 143 8.58 -0.93 16.43
C ALA A 143 7.56 0.06 15.83
N ALA A 144 8.04 1.09 15.13
CA ALA A 144 7.19 2.06 14.46
C ALA A 144 6.39 1.41 13.31
N TRP A 145 7.04 0.57 12.50
CA TRP A 145 6.41 -0.12 11.37
C TRP A 145 5.28 -1.04 11.83
N ARG A 146 5.55 -1.92 12.80
CA ARG A 146 4.56 -2.86 13.34
C ARG A 146 3.39 -2.14 13.98
N ALA A 147 3.65 -1.08 14.76
CA ALA A 147 2.59 -0.27 15.35
C ALA A 147 1.69 0.37 14.28
N GLN A 148 2.28 0.92 13.21
CA GLN A 148 1.54 1.49 12.09
C GLN A 148 0.75 0.44 11.31
N HIS A 149 1.37 -0.71 11.02
CA HIS A 149 0.72 -1.81 10.30
C HIS A 149 -0.47 -2.34 11.10
N ALA A 150 -0.27 -2.67 12.38
CA ALA A 150 -1.32 -3.19 13.26
C ALA A 150 -2.48 -2.20 13.41
N ALA A 151 -2.18 -0.90 13.54
CA ALA A 151 -3.22 0.12 13.61
C ALA A 151 -3.99 0.25 12.29
N SER A 152 -3.31 0.10 11.14
CA SER A 152 -3.95 0.19 9.82
C SER A 152 -4.99 -0.90 9.55
N LEU A 153 -4.89 -2.05 10.23
CA LEU A 153 -5.85 -3.15 10.12
C LEU A 153 -7.22 -2.81 10.71
N ARG A 154 -7.28 -1.86 11.66
CA ARG A 154 -8.51 -1.54 12.41
C ARG A 154 -8.91 -0.07 12.35
N THR A 155 -7.98 0.80 12.01
CA THR A 155 -8.13 2.25 12.12
C THR A 155 -7.78 2.93 10.81
N CYS A 156 -8.66 3.81 10.33
CA CYS A 156 -8.36 4.66 9.16
C CYS A 156 -7.10 5.50 9.43
N ALA A 157 -6.31 5.81 8.39
CA ALA A 157 -5.11 6.64 8.55
C ALA A 157 -5.43 8.01 9.18
N HIS A 158 -6.63 8.57 8.92
CA HIS A 158 -7.08 9.82 9.54
C HIS A 158 -7.16 9.70 11.06
N ALA A 159 -7.84 8.68 11.58
CA ALA A 159 -7.95 8.45 13.02
C ALA A 159 -6.61 8.06 13.63
N TYR A 160 -5.77 7.29 12.92
CA TYR A 160 -4.44 6.95 13.41
C TYR A 160 -3.56 8.18 13.68
N TRP A 161 -3.61 9.16 12.78
CA TRP A 161 -2.79 10.37 12.82
C TRP A 161 -3.43 11.55 13.55
N ARG A 162 -4.76 11.67 13.55
CA ARG A 162 -5.50 12.84 14.06
C ARG A 162 -6.48 12.51 15.17
N ALA A 163 -6.54 11.25 15.62
CA ALA A 163 -7.50 10.73 16.60
C ALA A 163 -8.99 10.83 16.20
N THR A 164 -9.30 11.40 15.03
CA THR A 164 -10.67 11.54 14.48
C THR A 164 -10.70 11.14 13.01
N CYS A 165 -11.72 10.36 12.62
CA CYS A 165 -12.06 10.08 11.21
C CYS A 165 -13.30 10.92 10.89
N ARG A 166 -13.17 11.90 10.00
CA ARG A 166 -14.31 12.61 9.39
C ARG A 166 -14.53 12.08 7.99
#